data_AF-A0A6M1LK93-F1
#
_entry.id   AF-A0A6M1LK93-F1
#
_cell.length_a   1.000
_cell.length_b   1.000
_cell.length_c   1.000
_cell.angle_alpha   90.00
_cell.angle_beta   90.00
_cell.angle_gamma   90.00
#
_symmetry.space_group_name_H-M   'P 1'
#
loop_
_entity.id
_entity.type
_entity.pdbx_description
1 polymer ?
#
loop_
_entity_poly.entity_id
_entity_poly.type
_entity_poly.pdbx_seq_one_letter_code
_entity_poly.pdbx_strand_id
1 'polypeptide(L)'
;MTSATRLALSICALLAAPLADAAASEPPAEAQRVLTVRRGDTLGELLAGAGVSQAEAHEAIAALRPVFPPRGLAVGQEVGLRLDPDRDNALLSLEIEPAPGRTIALRRQADRWVVEEQVIPRQRHLARIEAPIIGGVYLTLTRAGMPAPLTHSLIRALSHEVDFQRDIQPGDRIAVAFERLRAPDGDLLGHGQLLHASLTLSGRELSVWRHVESDGDSAWYHGDGRPLAGGFLRTPLDGARLTSGFGMRRHPVLGFSRRHEGLDFAAPPGTPIYAASDGVVTAARMERGYGRTVRLRHPGGVETVYAHMSRFARNLKAGDRVRQGDVIGHVGSSGMSTGPHLHYEIRIAGRAQDPARASLPAGERLRGSELASFHDRRRELTRQMAQIASGRTEIALAGD
;
A
#
# COMPACT_ATOMS: atom_id res chain seq x y z
N MET A 1 -4.33 21.21 -5.08
CA MET A 1 -3.25 21.49 -6.06
C MET A 1 -2.32 20.30 -6.04
N THR A 2 -2.12 19.72 -7.21
CA THR A 2 -1.55 18.40 -7.50
C THR A 2 -0.12 18.26 -7.00
N SER A 3 0.11 17.40 -6.00
CA SER A 3 1.45 16.90 -5.66
C SER A 3 1.82 15.87 -6.71
N ALA A 4 2.39 16.36 -7.80
CA ALA A 4 3.09 15.56 -8.77
C ALA A 4 4.58 15.80 -8.50
N THR A 5 5.23 14.86 -7.81
CA THR A 5 6.65 14.64 -8.06
C THR A 5 6.71 14.05 -9.45
N ARG A 6 6.60 14.92 -10.46
CA ARG A 6 6.93 14.55 -11.83
C ARG A 6 8.39 14.10 -11.76
N LEU A 7 8.75 13.04 -12.50
CA LEU A 7 10.09 13.00 -13.10
C LEU A 7 10.29 14.39 -13.72
N ALA A 8 10.94 15.31 -13.00
CA ALA A 8 11.50 16.48 -13.62
C ALA A 8 12.59 15.87 -14.48
N LEU A 9 12.37 15.79 -15.80
CA LEU A 9 13.49 15.63 -16.71
C LEU A 9 14.49 16.69 -16.28
N SER A 10 15.53 16.28 -15.58
CA SER A 10 16.57 17.19 -15.15
C SER A 10 17.37 17.48 -16.41
N ILE A 11 16.87 18.48 -17.15
CA ILE A 11 17.56 19.13 -18.25
C ILE A 11 18.73 19.87 -17.59
N CYS A 12 19.81 19.16 -17.32
CA CYS A 12 21.08 19.79 -17.01
C CYS A 12 21.69 20.25 -18.33
N ALA A 13 21.26 21.44 -18.78
CA ALA A 13 22.05 22.26 -19.67
C ALA A 13 23.10 22.96 -18.81
N LEU A 14 24.37 22.58 -18.93
CA LEU A 14 25.48 23.34 -18.35
C LEU A 14 26.49 23.76 -19.42
N LEU A 15 26.55 25.09 -19.58
CA LEU A 15 27.63 25.96 -20.05
C LEU A 15 28.00 25.98 -21.54
N ALA A 16 27.64 27.11 -22.15
CA ALA A 16 28.11 27.61 -23.42
C ALA A 16 29.59 28.03 -23.39
N ALA A 17 30.29 27.71 -24.48
CA ALA A 17 31.39 28.51 -25.04
C ALA A 17 31.39 28.34 -26.58
N PRO A 18 31.79 29.35 -27.37
CA PRO A 18 31.24 29.55 -28.72
C PRO A 18 32.09 29.01 -29.88
N LEU A 19 31.37 28.82 -31.00
CA LEU A 19 31.77 28.82 -32.43
C LEU A 19 32.64 27.67 -32.98
N ALA A 20 31.99 26.80 -33.75
CA ALA A 20 32.40 26.51 -35.12
C ALA A 20 31.16 26.12 -35.96
N ASP A 21 31.04 26.78 -37.10
CA ASP A 21 29.98 26.63 -38.10
C ASP A 21 29.97 25.20 -38.65
N ALA A 22 28.97 24.42 -38.26
CA ALA A 22 28.63 23.15 -38.89
C ALA A 22 27.10 23.14 -39.01
N ALA A 23 26.62 23.07 -40.25
CA ALA A 23 25.21 23.08 -40.61
C ALA A 23 24.40 22.20 -39.65
N ALA A 24 23.68 22.85 -38.73
CA ALA A 24 22.81 22.18 -37.79
C ALA A 24 21.59 21.69 -38.58
N SER A 25 21.57 20.40 -38.92
CA SER A 25 20.32 19.70 -39.17
C SER A 25 19.39 19.97 -38.00
N GLU A 26 18.13 20.32 -38.26
CA GLU A 26 17.12 20.45 -37.22
C GLU A 26 17.22 19.22 -36.27
N PRO A 27 17.28 19.42 -34.95
CA PRO A 27 17.37 18.29 -34.03
C PRO A 27 16.17 17.35 -34.29
N PRO A 28 16.38 16.03 -34.35
CA PRO A 28 15.30 15.08 -34.61
C PRO A 28 14.17 15.27 -33.60
N ALA A 29 12.94 14.95 -34.01
CA ALA A 29 11.76 15.17 -33.18
C ALA A 29 11.74 14.21 -31.99
N GLU A 30 12.44 14.51 -30.90
CA GLU A 30 12.54 13.61 -29.75
C GLU A 30 11.18 13.40 -29.04
N ALA A 31 10.69 12.16 -29.05
CA ALA A 31 9.46 11.80 -28.34
C ALA A 31 9.78 11.41 -26.89
N GLN A 32 9.24 12.16 -25.93
CA GLN A 32 9.34 11.84 -24.50
C GLN A 32 8.12 11.04 -24.04
N ARG A 33 8.36 9.95 -23.30
CA ARG A 33 7.30 9.12 -22.71
C ARG A 33 7.62 8.80 -21.26
N VAL A 34 6.59 8.74 -20.42
CA VAL A 34 6.70 8.22 -19.05
C VAL A 34 5.77 7.01 -18.95
N LEU A 35 6.35 5.87 -18.60
CA LEU A 35 5.62 4.61 -18.45
C LEU A 35 5.51 4.27 -16.97
N THR A 36 4.30 3.93 -16.50
CA THR A 36 4.09 3.47 -15.12
C THR A 36 4.03 1.95 -15.08
N VAL A 37 4.91 1.33 -14.29
CA VAL A 37 4.99 -0.13 -14.10
C VAL A 37 3.71 -0.65 -13.44
N ARG A 38 3.06 -1.64 -14.04
CA ARG A 38 1.90 -2.34 -13.49
C ARG A 38 2.27 -3.73 -12.99
N ARG A 39 1.34 -4.36 -12.27
CA ARG A 39 1.53 -5.72 -11.74
C ARG A 39 1.70 -6.71 -12.89
N GLY A 40 2.87 -7.34 -12.96
CA GLY A 40 3.19 -8.35 -13.97
C GLY A 40 4.00 -7.81 -15.14
N ASP A 41 4.19 -6.49 -15.24
CA ASP A 41 4.99 -5.88 -16.30
C ASP A 41 6.48 -6.21 -16.12
N THR A 42 7.16 -6.38 -17.25
CA THR A 42 8.61 -6.42 -17.32
C THR A 42 9.15 -5.19 -18.05
N LEU A 43 10.40 -4.81 -17.80
CA LEU A 43 11.03 -3.69 -18.52
C LEU A 43 11.04 -3.92 -20.04
N GLY A 44 11.21 -5.17 -20.48
CA GLY A 44 11.17 -5.53 -21.90
C GLY A 44 9.80 -5.31 -22.53
N GLU A 45 8.73 -5.71 -21.85
CA GLU A 45 7.36 -5.48 -22.33
C GLU A 45 6.99 -3.99 -22.34
N LEU A 46 7.46 -3.22 -21.37
CA LEU A 46 7.26 -1.76 -21.33
C LEU A 46 7.94 -1.07 -22.51
N LEU A 47 9.19 -1.44 -22.81
CA LEU A 47 9.94 -0.92 -23.96
C LEU A 47 9.31 -1.33 -25.29
N ALA A 48 8.93 -2.61 -25.44
CA ALA A 48 8.24 -3.10 -26.63
C ALA A 48 6.89 -2.39 -26.83
N GLY A 49 6.11 -2.18 -25.75
CA GLY A 49 4.86 -1.44 -25.78
C GLY A 49 5.04 0.04 -26.14
N ALA A 50 6.24 0.60 -25.93
CA ALA A 50 6.58 1.95 -26.38
C ALA A 50 7.04 2.02 -27.85
N GLY A 51 7.19 0.88 -28.52
CA GLY A 51 7.64 0.78 -29.91
C GLY A 51 9.14 0.50 -30.07
N VAL A 52 9.88 0.28 -28.97
CA VAL A 52 11.31 -0.06 -29.04
C VAL A 52 11.48 -1.49 -29.54
N SER A 53 12.40 -1.70 -30.49
CA SER A 53 12.69 -3.03 -31.04
C SER A 53 13.15 -4.02 -29.97
N GLN A 54 12.86 -5.31 -30.14
CA GLN A 54 13.27 -6.34 -29.18
C GLN A 54 14.79 -6.43 -29.00
N ALA A 55 15.56 -6.24 -30.09
CA ALA A 55 17.02 -6.26 -30.04
C ALA A 55 17.56 -5.09 -29.20
N GLU A 56 17.09 -3.88 -29.48
CA GLU A 56 17.51 -2.68 -28.75
C GLU A 56 17.08 -2.73 -27.28
N ALA A 57 15.85 -3.20 -27.00
CA ALA A 57 15.38 -3.41 -25.63
C ALA A 57 16.26 -4.42 -24.87
N HIS A 58 16.69 -5.50 -25.53
CA HIS A 58 17.59 -6.49 -24.93
C HIS A 58 18.96 -5.89 -24.59
N GLU A 59 19.56 -5.14 -25.51
CA GLU A 59 20.85 -4.48 -25.31
C GLU A 59 20.79 -3.43 -24.19
N ALA A 60 19.74 -2.59 -24.18
CA ALA A 60 19.51 -1.59 -23.15
C ALA A 60 19.36 -2.23 -21.76
N ILE A 61 18.56 -3.30 -21.65
CA ILE A 61 18.36 -4.05 -20.41
C ILE A 61 19.67 -4.70 -19.95
N ALA A 62 20.44 -5.28 -20.87
CA ALA A 62 21.72 -5.89 -20.56
C ALA A 62 22.73 -4.87 -20.02
N ALA A 63 22.78 -3.67 -20.61
CA ALA A 63 23.63 -2.57 -20.16
C ALA A 63 23.20 -2.01 -18.80
N LEU A 64 21.89 -1.93 -18.52
CA LEU A 64 21.36 -1.43 -17.24
C LEU A 64 21.57 -2.40 -16.07
N ARG A 65 21.50 -3.71 -16.34
CA ARG A 65 21.49 -4.79 -15.34
C ARG A 65 22.57 -4.72 -14.24
N PRO A 66 23.84 -4.36 -14.51
CA PRO A 66 24.88 -4.28 -13.48
C PRO A 66 24.61 -3.23 -12.40
N VAL A 67 23.94 -2.13 -12.75
CA VAL A 67 23.64 -1.02 -11.85
C VAL A 67 22.24 -1.12 -11.27
N PHE A 68 21.29 -1.59 -12.09
CA PHE A 68 19.90 -1.82 -11.69
C PHE A 68 19.34 -3.11 -12.30
N PRO A 69 19.09 -4.15 -11.49
CA PRO A 69 18.45 -5.36 -11.99
C PRO A 69 16.98 -5.07 -12.36
N PRO A 70 16.52 -5.46 -13.57
CA PRO A 70 15.13 -5.17 -14.00
C PRO A 70 14.03 -5.71 -13.07
N ARG A 71 14.33 -6.76 -12.30
CA ARG A 71 13.43 -7.31 -11.27
C ARG A 71 13.22 -6.37 -10.07
N GLY A 72 14.04 -5.32 -9.96
CA GLY A 72 13.90 -4.28 -8.95
C GLY A 72 12.84 -3.23 -9.26
N LEU A 73 12.19 -3.27 -10.43
CA LEU A 73 11.09 -2.36 -10.76
C LEU A 73 9.88 -2.63 -9.85
N ALA A 74 9.47 -1.61 -9.11
CA ALA A 74 8.29 -1.68 -8.26
C ALA A 74 7.02 -1.33 -9.03
N VAL A 75 5.89 -1.92 -8.65
CA VAL A 75 4.57 -1.52 -9.18
C VAL A 75 4.31 -0.06 -8.82
N GLY A 76 3.89 0.73 -9.80
CA GLY A 76 3.67 2.17 -9.70
C GLY A 76 4.92 3.02 -9.98
N GLN A 77 6.09 2.40 -10.15
CA GLN A 77 7.31 3.13 -10.52
C GLN A 77 7.19 3.69 -11.94
N GLU A 78 7.71 4.90 -12.15
CA GLU A 78 7.78 5.53 -13.46
C GLU A 78 9.12 5.23 -14.14
N VAL A 79 9.06 4.99 -15.45
CA VAL A 79 10.21 4.82 -16.34
C VAL A 79 10.12 5.91 -17.41
N GLY A 80 11.05 6.85 -17.39
CA GLY A 80 11.16 7.91 -18.38
C GLY A 80 11.91 7.40 -19.61
N LEU A 81 11.39 7.67 -20.80
CA LEU A 81 11.99 7.29 -22.08
C LEU A 81 12.11 8.52 -22.99
N ARG A 82 13.24 8.60 -23.71
CA ARG A 82 13.39 9.45 -24.89
C ARG A 82 13.56 8.56 -26.10
N LEU A 83 12.76 8.78 -27.13
CA LEU A 83 12.70 7.98 -28.34
C LEU A 83 12.92 8.86 -29.57
N ASP A 84 13.51 8.28 -30.60
CA ASP A 84 13.64 8.88 -31.92
C ASP A 84 12.55 8.32 -32.86
N PRO A 85 11.44 9.03 -33.10
CA PRO A 85 10.34 8.54 -33.91
C PRO A 85 10.73 8.40 -35.40
N ASP A 86 11.73 9.15 -35.86
CA ASP A 86 12.20 9.10 -37.25
C ASP A 86 13.07 7.85 -37.50
N ARG A 87 13.52 7.20 -36.42
CA ARG A 87 14.30 5.94 -36.44
C ARG A 87 13.54 4.79 -35.80
N ASP A 88 12.29 4.59 -36.16
CA ASP A 88 11.45 3.48 -35.68
C ASP A 88 11.34 3.43 -34.15
N ASN A 89 11.16 4.60 -33.53
CA ASN A 89 11.17 4.78 -32.07
C ASN A 89 12.46 4.26 -31.39
N ALA A 90 13.62 4.42 -32.04
CA ALA A 90 14.90 4.04 -31.46
C ALA A 90 15.08 4.67 -30.07
N LEU A 91 15.54 3.88 -29.11
CA LEU A 91 15.72 4.35 -27.74
C LEU A 91 16.92 5.28 -27.66
N LEU A 92 16.70 6.52 -27.21
CA LEU A 92 17.76 7.51 -27.00
C LEU A 92 18.22 7.50 -25.54
N SER A 93 17.28 7.40 -24.59
CA SER A 93 17.60 7.23 -23.18
C SER A 93 16.45 6.61 -22.39
N LEU A 94 16.81 5.97 -21.28
CA LEU A 94 15.90 5.47 -20.25
C LEU A 94 16.33 6.02 -18.90
N GLU A 95 15.39 6.53 -18.11
CA GLU A 95 15.65 7.06 -16.77
C GLU A 95 14.69 6.43 -15.76
N ILE A 96 15.23 6.03 -14.61
CA ILE A 96 14.47 5.51 -13.47
C ILE A 96 14.96 6.16 -12.18
N GLU A 97 14.04 6.34 -11.24
CA GLU A 97 14.36 6.74 -9.87
C GLU A 97 14.01 5.59 -8.91
N PRO A 98 14.95 4.65 -8.63
CA PRO A 98 14.66 3.50 -7.78
C PRO A 98 14.37 3.85 -6.32
N ALA A 99 14.85 5.00 -5.87
CA ALA A 99 14.63 5.51 -4.52
C ALA A 99 14.77 7.04 -4.53
N PRO A 100 14.13 7.75 -3.58
CA PRO A 100 14.28 9.19 -3.42
C PRO A 100 15.74 9.64 -3.43
N GLY A 101 16.09 10.50 -4.40
CA GLY A 101 17.45 11.03 -4.56
C GLY A 101 18.44 10.07 -5.22
N ARG A 102 17.99 8.95 -5.79
CA ARG A 102 18.81 8.03 -6.61
C ARG A 102 18.21 7.94 -8.00
N THR A 103 18.91 8.49 -8.99
CA THR A 103 18.51 8.45 -10.40
C THR A 103 19.50 7.60 -11.18
N ILE A 104 18.99 6.74 -12.05
CA ILE A 104 19.79 5.93 -12.97
C ILE A 104 19.33 6.26 -14.38
N ALA A 105 20.25 6.76 -15.20
CA ALA A 105 20.02 7.10 -16.59
C ALA A 105 20.87 6.19 -17.49
N LEU A 106 20.22 5.51 -18.42
CA LEU A 106 20.84 4.83 -19.54
C LEU A 106 20.75 5.75 -20.75
N ARG A 107 21.88 6.14 -21.34
CA ARG A 107 21.94 7.03 -22.51
C ARG A 107 22.64 6.35 -23.67
N ARG A 108 22.14 6.57 -24.87
CA ARG A 108 22.82 6.17 -26.10
C ARG A 108 23.89 7.20 -26.45
N GLN A 109 25.15 6.75 -26.54
CA GLN A 109 26.27 7.56 -27.03
C GLN A 109 26.89 6.85 -28.23
N ALA A 110 26.66 7.38 -29.43
CA ALA A 110 26.97 6.70 -30.69
C ALA A 110 26.30 5.30 -30.75
N ASP A 111 27.10 4.24 -30.81
CA ASP A 111 26.64 2.84 -30.91
C ASP A 111 26.77 2.05 -29.60
N ARG A 112 26.93 2.74 -28.46
CA ARG A 112 26.98 2.10 -27.15
C ARG A 112 26.02 2.71 -26.14
N TRP A 113 25.65 1.89 -25.17
CA TRP A 113 24.93 2.32 -23.98
C TRP A 113 25.89 2.76 -22.89
N VAL A 114 25.60 3.90 -22.27
CA VAL A 114 26.30 4.40 -21.09
C VAL A 114 25.30 4.53 -19.95
N VAL A 115 25.65 3.99 -18.78
CA VAL A 115 24.85 4.11 -17.56
C VAL A 115 25.47 5.15 -16.67
N GLU A 116 24.67 6.12 -16.27
CA GLU A 116 25.01 7.16 -15.29
C GLU A 116 24.13 6.96 -14.06
N GLU A 117 24.76 6.91 -12.89
CA GLU A 117 24.07 6.86 -11.61
C GLU A 117 24.35 8.14 -10.84
N GLN A 118 23.29 8.81 -10.41
CA GLN A 118 23.36 9.98 -9.55
C GLN A 118 22.74 9.64 -8.20
N VAL A 119 23.50 9.87 -7.14
CA VAL A 119 23.06 9.66 -5.75
C VAL A 119 23.20 10.96 -4.99
N ILE A 120 22.08 11.51 -4.54
CA ILE A 120 22.01 12.64 -3.63
C ILE A 120 22.02 12.09 -2.20
N PRO A 121 22.95 12.52 -1.33
CA PRO A 121 22.94 12.12 0.07
C PRO A 121 21.61 12.48 0.74
N ARG A 122 20.99 11.51 1.42
CA ARG A 122 19.68 11.70 2.06
C ARG A 122 19.82 11.88 3.57
N GLN A 123 19.16 12.90 4.09
CA GLN A 123 18.97 13.14 5.51
C GLN A 123 17.52 12.82 5.89
N ARG A 124 17.32 12.07 6.98
CA ARG A 124 15.98 11.76 7.48
C ARG A 124 15.52 12.86 8.42
N HIS A 125 14.33 13.37 8.19
CA HIS A 125 13.68 14.35 9.04
C HIS A 125 12.39 13.77 9.59
N LEU A 126 12.19 13.86 10.90
CA LEU A 126 10.90 13.57 11.52
C LEU A 126 9.93 14.71 11.24
N ALA A 127 8.83 14.40 10.57
CA ALA A 127 7.69 15.28 10.38
C ALA A 127 6.52 14.82 11.25
N ARG A 128 5.74 15.78 11.76
CA ARG A 128 4.51 15.52 12.52
C ARG A 128 3.35 16.29 11.91
N ILE A 129 2.21 15.62 11.77
CA ILE A 129 0.94 16.25 11.41
C ILE A 129 -0.05 15.98 12.54
N GLU A 130 -0.82 16.99 12.92
CA GLU A 130 -1.97 16.85 13.81
C GLU A 130 -3.13 17.68 13.23
N ALA A 131 -4.28 17.07 13.01
CA ALA A 131 -5.42 17.73 12.38
C ALA A 131 -6.77 17.16 12.84
N PRO A 132 -7.84 17.98 12.87
CA PRO A 132 -9.20 17.48 12.94
C PRO A 132 -9.55 16.71 11.65
N ILE A 133 -10.30 15.62 11.78
CA ILE A 133 -10.68 14.79 10.64
C ILE A 133 -11.83 15.46 9.88
N ILE A 134 -11.56 15.88 8.65
CA ILE A 134 -12.52 16.57 7.77
C ILE A 134 -12.58 15.84 6.43
N GLY A 135 -13.76 15.29 6.11
CA GLY A 135 -13.97 14.52 4.89
C GLY A 135 -13.21 13.18 4.87
N GLY A 136 -12.91 12.64 6.06
CA GLY A 136 -12.23 11.36 6.25
C GLY A 136 -10.71 11.47 6.44
N VAL A 137 -10.11 10.40 6.95
CA VAL A 137 -8.68 10.33 7.28
C VAL A 137 -7.79 10.56 6.06
N TYR A 138 -8.11 9.92 4.93
CA TYR A 138 -7.32 10.04 3.71
C TYR A 138 -7.19 11.49 3.23
N LEU A 139 -8.33 12.17 3.12
CA LEU A 139 -8.40 13.55 2.64
C LEU A 139 -7.74 14.52 3.62
N THR A 140 -7.94 14.29 4.93
CA THR A 140 -7.34 15.11 6.00
C THR A 140 -5.82 15.08 5.92
N LEU A 141 -5.23 13.89 5.92
CA LEU A 141 -3.77 13.71 5.97
C LEU A 141 -3.08 14.13 4.67
N THR A 142 -3.65 13.80 3.51
CA THR A 142 -3.08 14.21 2.22
C THR A 142 -3.10 15.73 2.03
N ARG A 143 -4.18 16.41 2.46
CA ARG A 143 -4.24 17.89 2.48
C ARG A 143 -3.24 18.51 3.45
N ALA A 144 -2.97 17.83 4.56
CA ALA A 144 -1.96 18.25 5.53
C ALA A 144 -0.51 17.94 5.09
N GLY A 145 -0.31 17.37 3.90
CA GLY A 145 1.02 17.11 3.33
C GLY A 145 1.62 15.76 3.72
N MET A 146 0.80 14.80 4.17
CA MET A 146 1.23 13.41 4.30
C MET A 146 1.24 12.74 2.93
N PRO A 147 2.32 12.02 2.56
CA PRO A 147 2.37 11.26 1.31
C PRO A 147 1.21 10.25 1.22
N ALA A 148 0.57 10.17 0.04
CA ALA A 148 -0.56 9.27 -0.19
C ALA A 148 -0.22 7.78 0.10
N PRO A 149 0.96 7.24 -0.26
CA PRO A 149 1.32 5.86 0.07
C PRO A 149 1.35 5.59 1.58
N LEU A 150 1.88 6.52 2.38
CA LEU A 150 1.89 6.41 3.84
C LEU A 150 0.47 6.50 4.40
N THR A 151 -0.36 7.38 3.85
CA THR A 151 -1.76 7.53 4.26
C THR A 151 -2.54 6.24 4.02
N HIS A 152 -2.37 5.60 2.85
CA HIS A 152 -2.96 4.30 2.57
C HIS A 152 -2.45 3.20 3.51
N SER A 153 -1.14 3.17 3.79
CA SER A 153 -0.55 2.21 4.72
C SER A 153 -1.12 2.38 6.13
N LEU A 154 -1.32 3.62 6.58
CA LEU A 154 -1.91 3.92 7.88
C LEU A 154 -3.36 3.45 7.97
N ILE A 155 -4.18 3.84 7.00
CA ILE A 155 -5.60 3.43 6.95
C ILE A 155 -5.68 1.92 7.01
N ARG A 156 -4.87 1.21 6.20
CA ARG A 156 -4.82 -0.26 6.24
C ARG A 156 -4.47 -0.80 7.63
N ALA A 157 -3.44 -0.26 8.27
CA ALA A 157 -2.99 -0.71 9.59
C ALA A 157 -4.06 -0.49 10.68
N LEU A 158 -4.78 0.63 10.64
CA LEU A 158 -5.78 0.98 11.65
C LEU A 158 -7.17 0.38 11.36
N SER A 159 -7.47 -0.05 10.13
CA SER A 159 -8.74 -0.70 9.76
C SER A 159 -9.03 -1.99 10.56
N HIS A 160 -8.04 -2.53 11.27
CA HIS A 160 -8.21 -3.62 12.22
C HIS A 160 -9.04 -3.21 13.44
N GLU A 161 -8.79 -2.02 13.97
CA GLU A 161 -9.39 -1.55 15.21
C GLU A 161 -10.48 -0.50 15.01
N VAL A 162 -10.41 0.23 13.90
CA VAL A 162 -11.25 1.38 13.61
C VAL A 162 -12.08 1.11 12.35
N ASP A 163 -13.40 1.18 12.48
CA ASP A 163 -14.29 1.32 11.34
C ASP A 163 -14.39 2.81 10.99
N PHE A 164 -13.53 3.27 10.07
CA PHE A 164 -13.47 4.68 9.69
C PHE A 164 -14.79 5.26 9.15
N GLN A 165 -15.73 4.42 8.70
CA GLN A 165 -17.03 4.91 8.24
C GLN A 165 -18.02 5.09 9.38
N ARG A 166 -17.89 4.33 10.48
CA ARG A 166 -18.83 4.33 11.60
C ARG A 166 -18.33 5.10 12.81
N ASP A 167 -17.03 4.99 13.07
CA ASP A 167 -16.45 5.44 14.33
C ASP A 167 -16.03 6.92 14.25
N ILE A 168 -15.78 7.46 13.06
CA ILE A 168 -15.42 8.87 12.89
C ILE A 168 -16.64 9.76 13.08
N GLN A 169 -16.54 10.67 14.04
CA GLN A 169 -17.52 11.72 14.33
C GLN A 169 -16.92 13.11 14.12
N PRO A 170 -17.76 14.14 13.91
CA PRO A 170 -17.29 15.52 13.88
C PRO A 170 -16.53 15.89 15.16
N GLY A 171 -15.32 16.42 15.01
CA GLY A 171 -14.44 16.79 16.13
C GLY A 171 -13.34 15.78 16.44
N ASP A 172 -13.40 14.58 15.87
CA ASP A 172 -12.32 13.59 15.98
C ASP A 172 -11.02 14.11 15.36
N ARG A 173 -9.90 13.65 15.91
CA ARG A 173 -8.55 14.12 15.57
C ARG A 173 -7.64 12.98 15.18
N ILE A 174 -6.68 13.29 14.33
CA ILE A 174 -5.61 12.39 13.95
C ILE A 174 -4.26 13.08 14.12
N ALA A 175 -3.28 12.38 14.68
CA ALA A 175 -1.89 12.77 14.69
C ALA A 175 -1.02 11.67 14.08
N VAL A 176 0.00 12.04 13.33
CA VAL A 176 0.93 11.10 12.71
C VAL A 176 2.35 11.64 12.80
N ALA A 177 3.32 10.73 12.89
CA ALA A 177 4.74 11.06 12.78
C ALA A 177 5.40 10.14 11.74
N PHE A 178 6.09 10.73 10.77
CA PHE A 178 6.69 10.01 9.64
C PHE A 178 7.98 10.67 9.20
N GLU A 179 8.75 9.96 8.39
CA GLU A 179 10.03 10.45 7.87
C GLU A 179 9.84 11.20 6.55
N ARG A 180 10.51 12.35 6.44
CA ARG A 180 10.81 13.02 5.18
C ARG A 180 12.27 12.81 4.84
N LEU A 181 12.55 12.57 3.57
CA LEU A 181 13.91 12.45 3.06
C LEU A 181 14.27 13.77 2.40
N ARG A 182 15.35 14.39 2.87
CA ARG A 182 15.85 15.65 2.33
C ARG A 182 17.26 15.53 1.81
N ALA A 183 17.58 16.32 0.81
CA ALA A 183 18.95 16.56 0.37
C ALA A 183 19.67 17.48 1.39
N PRO A 184 21.01 17.56 1.36
CA PRO A 184 21.78 18.36 2.32
C PRO A 184 21.50 19.88 2.22
N ASP A 185 21.02 20.34 1.07
CA ASP A 185 20.56 21.71 0.82
C ASP A 185 19.14 21.98 1.36
N GLY A 186 18.45 20.93 1.85
CA GLY A 186 17.11 21.00 2.40
C GLY A 186 16.00 20.60 1.43
N ASP A 187 16.29 20.29 0.16
CA ASP A 187 15.25 19.93 -0.80
C ASP A 187 14.57 18.60 -0.44
N LEU A 188 13.24 18.53 -0.61
CA LEU A 188 12.47 17.32 -0.32
C LEU A 188 12.69 16.29 -1.44
N LEU A 189 13.44 15.23 -1.13
CA LEU A 189 13.65 14.10 -2.04
C LEU A 189 12.46 13.13 -2.03
N GLY A 190 11.79 13.00 -0.88
CA GLY A 190 10.66 12.10 -0.75
C GLY A 190 10.30 11.81 0.70
N HIS A 191 9.84 10.59 0.96
CA HIS A 191 9.45 10.17 2.30
C HIS A 191 10.12 8.84 2.67
N GLY A 192 10.33 8.67 3.97
CA GLY A 192 10.67 7.39 4.55
C GLY A 192 9.43 6.70 5.07
N GLN A 193 9.49 6.23 6.31
CA GLN A 193 8.48 5.36 6.91
C GLN A 193 7.51 6.15 7.80
N LEU A 194 6.33 5.58 8.01
CA LEU A 194 5.41 6.02 9.07
C LEU A 194 5.88 5.41 10.40
N LEU A 195 6.06 6.23 11.42
CA LEU A 195 6.65 5.83 12.69
C LEU A 195 5.62 5.74 13.82
N HIS A 196 4.62 6.61 13.80
CA HIS A 196 3.58 6.68 14.82
C HIS A 196 2.28 7.23 14.24
N ALA A 197 1.15 6.79 14.79
CA ALA A 197 -0.14 7.41 14.59
C ALA A 197 -0.97 7.38 15.87
N SER A 198 -1.75 8.43 16.10
CA SER A 198 -2.83 8.42 17.07
C SER A 198 -4.13 8.95 16.47
N LEU A 199 -5.25 8.38 16.92
CA LEU A 199 -6.59 8.72 16.49
C LEU A 199 -7.47 8.90 17.72
N THR A 200 -8.02 10.09 17.89
CA THR A 200 -8.94 10.40 18.99
C THR A 200 -10.36 10.34 18.46
N LEU A 201 -11.09 9.29 18.82
CA LEU A 201 -12.47 9.00 18.40
C LEU A 201 -13.42 9.17 19.57
N SER A 202 -14.29 10.17 19.53
CA SER A 202 -15.27 10.46 20.60
C SER A 202 -14.63 10.49 22.01
N GLY A 203 -13.43 11.07 22.10
CA GLY A 203 -12.65 11.19 23.35
C GLY A 203 -11.80 9.97 23.72
N ARG A 204 -11.85 8.87 22.98
CA ARG A 204 -10.97 7.70 23.17
C ARG A 204 -9.80 7.76 22.21
N GLU A 205 -8.58 7.72 22.75
CA GLU A 205 -7.36 7.70 21.93
C GLU A 205 -6.93 6.27 21.61
N LEU A 206 -6.76 5.99 20.32
CA LEU A 206 -6.00 4.85 19.81
C LEU A 206 -4.61 5.34 19.40
N SER A 207 -3.56 4.80 20.01
CA SER A 207 -2.17 5.20 19.78
C SER A 207 -1.33 3.99 19.41
N VAL A 208 -0.67 4.06 18.26
CA VAL A 208 0.09 2.94 17.67
C VAL A 208 1.48 3.38 17.21
N TRP A 209 2.43 2.48 17.32
CA TRP A 209 3.86 2.73 17.13
C TRP A 209 4.44 1.66 16.23
N ARG A 210 5.18 2.05 15.19
CA ARG A 210 5.90 1.10 14.36
C ARG A 210 7.15 0.65 15.10
N HIS A 211 7.35 -0.66 15.18
CA HIS A 211 8.53 -1.28 15.78
C HIS A 211 9.19 -2.20 14.76
N VAL A 212 10.53 -2.22 14.75
CA VAL A 212 11.32 -3.17 13.96
C VAL A 212 11.82 -4.24 14.93
N GLU A 213 11.48 -5.48 14.67
CA GLU A 213 11.81 -6.64 15.50
C GLU A 213 13.24 -7.13 15.22
N SER A 214 13.75 -7.99 16.09
CA SER A 214 15.13 -8.52 16.00
C SER A 214 15.45 -9.28 14.71
N ASP A 215 14.44 -9.80 14.00
CA ASP A 215 14.58 -10.47 12.70
C ASP A 215 14.59 -9.49 11.51
N GLY A 216 14.37 -8.21 11.77
CA GLY A 216 14.32 -7.13 10.77
C GLY A 216 12.92 -6.85 10.23
N ASP A 217 11.91 -7.64 10.60
CA ASP A 217 10.52 -7.36 10.24
C ASP A 217 9.97 -6.20 11.06
N SER A 218 8.85 -5.61 10.62
CA SER A 218 8.24 -4.49 11.32
C SER A 218 6.75 -4.62 11.47
N ALA A 219 6.24 -4.28 12.66
CA ALA A 219 4.82 -4.32 12.97
C ALA A 219 4.37 -3.11 13.78
N TRP A 220 3.05 -2.96 13.91
CA TRP A 220 2.41 -1.90 14.70
C TRP A 220 2.06 -2.41 16.09
N TYR A 221 2.37 -1.62 17.10
CA TYR A 221 2.16 -1.94 18.50
C TYR A 221 1.45 -0.82 19.24
N HIS A 222 0.56 -1.19 20.15
CA HIS A 222 0.08 -0.30 21.19
C HIS A 222 1.21 0.10 22.13
N GLY A 223 0.98 1.15 22.89
CA GLY A 223 1.95 1.61 23.89
C GLY A 223 2.38 0.56 24.92
N ASP A 224 1.58 -0.47 25.19
CA ASP A 224 1.94 -1.52 26.16
C ASP A 224 2.62 -2.74 25.52
N GLY A 225 3.07 -2.61 24.25
CA GLY A 225 3.75 -3.65 23.50
C GLY A 225 2.83 -4.75 23.00
N ARG A 226 1.50 -4.60 23.14
CA ARG A 226 0.56 -5.47 22.41
C ARG A 226 0.62 -5.10 20.93
N PRO A 227 0.74 -6.05 20.00
CA PRO A 227 0.59 -5.73 18.59
C PRO A 227 -0.83 -5.20 18.35
N LEU A 228 -0.97 -4.30 17.38
CA LEU A 228 -2.25 -3.78 16.85
C LEU A 228 -3.15 -4.88 16.25
N ALA A 229 -2.68 -6.13 16.32
CA ALA A 229 -3.16 -7.31 15.63
C ALA A 229 -3.03 -7.24 14.10
N GLY A 230 -2.20 -8.11 13.53
CA GLY A 230 -2.30 -8.56 12.14
C GLY A 230 -3.52 -9.47 11.91
N GLY A 231 -4.66 -9.18 12.56
CA GLY A 231 -5.82 -10.05 12.63
C GLY A 231 -7.02 -9.46 11.87
N PHE A 232 -7.42 -10.11 10.78
CA PHE A 232 -8.70 -10.00 10.08
C PHE A 232 -9.33 -8.61 9.89
N LEU A 233 -9.45 -8.15 8.64
CA LEU A 233 -10.32 -7.05 8.25
C LEU A 233 -11.73 -7.29 8.81
N ARG A 234 -12.26 -6.31 9.55
CA ARG A 234 -13.62 -6.35 10.08
C ARG A 234 -14.67 -6.29 8.98
N THR A 235 -14.37 -5.55 7.93
CA THR A 235 -15.19 -5.41 6.72
C THR A 235 -14.33 -5.77 5.50
N PRO A 236 -14.41 -7.00 4.98
CA PRO A 236 -13.55 -7.47 3.89
C PRO A 236 -14.02 -7.03 2.49
N LEU A 237 -14.65 -5.85 2.37
CA LEU A 237 -14.98 -5.20 1.10
C LEU A 237 -15.25 -3.70 1.29
N ASP A 238 -15.06 -2.92 0.22
CA ASP A 238 -15.29 -1.48 0.24
C ASP A 238 -16.78 -1.12 0.03
N GLY A 239 -17.22 -0.02 0.65
CA GLY A 239 -18.56 0.56 0.41
C GLY A 239 -19.73 -0.29 0.91
N ALA A 240 -19.49 -1.19 1.86
CA ALA A 240 -20.46 -2.16 2.31
C ALA A 240 -21.32 -1.65 3.48
N ARG A 241 -22.63 -1.88 3.42
CA ARG A 241 -23.54 -1.62 4.54
C ARG A 241 -23.84 -2.93 5.27
N LEU A 242 -23.60 -3.01 6.57
CA LEU A 242 -24.06 -4.14 7.38
C LEU A 242 -25.58 -4.17 7.36
N THR A 243 -26.15 -5.22 6.79
CA THR A 243 -27.59 -5.43 6.71
C THR A 243 -28.09 -6.45 7.72
N SER A 244 -27.22 -7.35 8.18
CA SER A 244 -27.56 -8.30 9.23
C SER A 244 -26.38 -8.63 10.13
N GLY A 245 -26.61 -8.56 11.45
CA GLY A 245 -25.63 -8.92 12.48
C GLY A 245 -25.66 -10.41 12.83
N PHE A 246 -24.67 -10.84 13.60
CA PHE A 246 -24.54 -12.21 14.13
C PHE A 246 -25.60 -12.48 15.22
N GLY A 247 -26.15 -13.70 15.27
CA GLY A 247 -27.09 -14.11 16.33
C GLY A 247 -28.46 -14.61 15.85
N MET A 248 -29.41 -14.78 16.77
CA MET A 248 -30.72 -15.36 16.47
C MET A 248 -31.61 -14.33 15.76
N ARG A 249 -32.12 -14.67 14.57
CA ARG A 249 -33.04 -13.81 13.83
C ARG A 249 -34.06 -14.60 13.03
N ARG A 250 -35.22 -13.99 12.75
CA ARG A 250 -36.22 -14.58 11.85
C ARG A 250 -35.66 -14.65 10.43
N HIS A 251 -35.60 -15.85 9.86
CA HIS A 251 -34.99 -16.09 8.56
C HIS A 251 -35.92 -15.57 7.45
N PRO A 252 -35.48 -14.62 6.60
CA PRO A 252 -36.37 -13.93 5.66
C PRO A 252 -36.95 -14.84 4.57
N VAL A 253 -36.28 -15.96 4.27
CA VAL A 253 -36.74 -16.94 3.25
C VAL A 253 -37.48 -18.14 3.86
N LEU A 254 -37.21 -18.49 5.13
CA LEU A 254 -37.68 -19.75 5.74
C LEU A 254 -38.76 -19.52 6.81
N GLY A 255 -38.99 -18.27 7.24
CA GLY A 255 -40.11 -17.89 8.11
C GLY A 255 -39.93 -18.11 9.62
N PHE A 256 -38.96 -18.94 10.05
CA PHE A 256 -38.66 -19.22 11.47
C PHE A 256 -37.33 -18.59 11.95
N SER A 257 -37.15 -18.47 13.28
CA SER A 257 -35.92 -17.96 13.90
C SER A 257 -34.76 -18.93 13.70
N ARG A 258 -33.71 -18.48 13.02
CA ARG A 258 -32.47 -19.23 12.77
C ARG A 258 -31.27 -18.40 13.23
N ARG A 259 -30.27 -19.08 13.76
CA ARG A 259 -28.99 -18.46 14.12
C ARG A 259 -28.25 -18.06 12.85
N HIS A 260 -27.91 -16.80 12.75
CA HIS A 260 -27.03 -16.25 11.74
C HIS A 260 -25.58 -16.36 12.25
N GLU A 261 -24.77 -17.15 11.55
CA GLU A 261 -23.40 -17.52 11.94
C GLU A 261 -22.34 -16.52 11.44
N GLY A 262 -22.75 -15.40 10.85
CA GLY A 262 -21.86 -14.39 10.30
C GLY A 262 -22.45 -13.00 10.30
N LEU A 263 -21.82 -12.11 9.52
CA LEU A 263 -22.28 -10.76 9.21
C LEU A 263 -22.64 -10.68 7.72
N ASP A 264 -23.76 -10.04 7.42
CA ASP A 264 -24.18 -9.78 6.05
C ASP A 264 -23.88 -8.33 5.67
N PHE A 265 -23.04 -8.15 4.66
CA PHE A 265 -22.64 -6.86 4.13
C PHE A 265 -23.24 -6.66 2.74
N ALA A 266 -24.25 -5.81 2.62
CA ALA A 266 -24.80 -5.44 1.32
C ALA A 266 -23.82 -4.54 0.56
N ALA A 267 -23.58 -4.88 -0.69
CA ALA A 267 -22.80 -4.11 -1.64
C ALA A 267 -23.25 -4.44 -3.07
N PRO A 268 -22.99 -3.56 -4.06
CA PRO A 268 -23.32 -3.84 -5.45
C PRO A 268 -22.76 -5.19 -5.95
N PRO A 269 -23.45 -5.90 -6.85
CA PRO A 269 -22.89 -7.07 -7.52
C PRO A 269 -21.54 -6.74 -8.16
N GLY A 270 -20.57 -7.62 -7.99
CA GLY A 270 -19.24 -7.42 -8.55
C GLY A 270 -18.28 -6.62 -7.68
N THR A 271 -18.69 -6.08 -6.53
CA THR A 271 -17.76 -5.45 -5.57
C THR A 271 -16.67 -6.45 -5.16
N PRO A 272 -15.37 -6.08 -5.22
CA PRO A 272 -14.28 -6.95 -4.78
C PRO A 272 -14.42 -7.36 -3.30
N ILE A 273 -14.15 -8.64 -3.03
CA ILE A 273 -14.06 -9.19 -1.67
C ILE A 273 -12.60 -9.51 -1.40
N TYR A 274 -12.09 -9.06 -0.27
CA TYR A 274 -10.70 -9.17 0.13
C TYR A 274 -10.48 -10.25 1.19
N ALA A 275 -9.32 -10.91 1.16
CA ALA A 275 -8.87 -11.75 2.26
C ALA A 275 -8.72 -10.88 3.53
N ALA A 276 -9.37 -11.28 4.62
CA ALA A 276 -9.39 -10.51 5.84
C ALA A 276 -8.04 -10.56 6.56
N SER A 277 -7.30 -11.67 6.45
CA SER A 277 -5.96 -11.82 7.00
C SER A 277 -5.15 -12.75 6.08
N ASP A 278 -3.84 -12.77 6.26
CA ASP A 278 -2.94 -13.72 5.62
C ASP A 278 -3.42 -15.15 5.90
N GLY A 279 -3.39 -16.00 4.89
CA GLY A 279 -3.90 -17.35 5.03
C GLY A 279 -3.70 -18.25 3.83
N VAL A 280 -4.23 -19.46 3.96
CA VAL A 280 -4.24 -20.47 2.90
C VAL A 280 -5.68 -20.76 2.53
N VAL A 281 -5.98 -20.73 1.23
CA VAL A 281 -7.28 -21.12 0.71
C VAL A 281 -7.50 -22.59 1.00
N THR A 282 -8.53 -22.92 1.77
CA THR A 282 -8.92 -24.31 2.06
C THR A 282 -10.03 -24.79 1.14
N ALA A 283 -10.85 -23.86 0.64
CA ALA A 283 -11.89 -24.15 -0.33
C ALA A 283 -12.19 -22.92 -1.21
N ALA A 284 -12.48 -23.17 -2.49
CA ALA A 284 -13.10 -22.22 -3.42
C ALA A 284 -14.07 -23.02 -4.30
N ARG A 285 -15.34 -23.15 -3.88
CA ARG A 285 -16.33 -24.04 -4.53
C ARG A 285 -17.77 -23.58 -4.30
N MET A 286 -18.72 -24.25 -4.95
CA MET A 286 -20.14 -24.10 -4.65
C MET A 286 -20.51 -24.92 -3.40
N GLU A 287 -21.15 -24.28 -2.42
CA GLU A 287 -21.66 -24.91 -1.20
C GLU A 287 -23.18 -24.71 -1.10
N ARG A 288 -23.88 -25.73 -0.60
CA ARG A 288 -25.34 -25.64 -0.41
C ARG A 288 -25.65 -24.57 0.64
N GLY A 289 -26.57 -23.67 0.33
CA GLY A 289 -26.92 -22.54 1.21
C GLY A 289 -26.00 -21.33 1.02
N TYR A 290 -24.69 -21.49 1.15
CA TYR A 290 -23.73 -20.40 0.99
C TYR A 290 -23.48 -19.97 -0.48
N GLY A 291 -23.78 -20.83 -1.45
CA GLY A 291 -23.46 -20.56 -2.85
C GLY A 291 -21.96 -20.63 -3.11
N ARG A 292 -21.44 -19.79 -4.00
CA ARG A 292 -19.99 -19.73 -4.26
C ARG A 292 -19.29 -19.20 -3.02
N THR A 293 -18.40 -20.02 -2.47
CA THR A 293 -17.80 -19.81 -1.16
C THR A 293 -16.29 -19.97 -1.23
N VAL A 294 -15.58 -19.04 -0.61
CA VAL A 294 -14.15 -19.17 -0.29
C VAL A 294 -14.00 -19.37 1.20
N ARG A 295 -13.16 -20.33 1.59
CA ARG A 295 -12.74 -20.55 2.97
C ARG A 295 -11.24 -20.36 3.08
N LEU A 296 -10.81 -19.59 4.07
CA LEU A 296 -9.39 -19.36 4.34
C LEU A 296 -9.07 -19.87 5.74
N ARG A 297 -7.93 -20.58 5.87
CA ARG A 297 -7.36 -20.93 7.17
C ARG A 297 -6.19 -20.01 7.46
N HIS A 298 -6.16 -19.52 8.69
CA HIS A 298 -5.19 -18.54 9.16
C HIS A 298 -4.37 -19.13 10.31
N PRO A 299 -3.26 -18.49 10.70
CA PRO A 299 -2.55 -18.81 11.93
C PRO A 299 -3.49 -18.79 13.15
N GLY A 300 -3.13 -19.54 14.21
CA GLY A 300 -3.92 -19.59 15.44
C GLY A 300 -5.23 -20.39 15.37
N GLY A 301 -5.42 -21.21 14.32
CA GLY A 301 -6.59 -22.09 14.21
C GLY A 301 -7.90 -21.37 13.85
N VAL A 302 -7.80 -20.17 13.28
CA VAL A 302 -8.95 -19.38 12.82
C VAL A 302 -9.25 -19.68 11.35
N GLU A 303 -10.53 -19.76 11.02
CA GLU A 303 -11.04 -19.88 9.65
C GLU A 303 -11.95 -18.70 9.34
N THR A 304 -11.87 -18.16 8.12
CA THR A 304 -12.91 -17.25 7.60
C THR A 304 -13.67 -17.87 6.44
N VAL A 305 -14.95 -17.51 6.36
CA VAL A 305 -15.87 -17.95 5.30
C VAL A 305 -16.42 -16.73 4.59
N TYR A 306 -16.36 -16.75 3.26
CA TYR A 306 -16.85 -15.69 2.39
C TYR A 306 -17.84 -16.31 1.40
N ALA A 307 -19.10 -15.94 1.48
CA ALA A 307 -20.17 -16.62 0.75
C ALA A 307 -20.99 -15.69 -0.17
N HIS A 308 -21.92 -16.29 -0.90
CA HIS A 308 -22.82 -15.68 -1.87
C HIS A 308 -22.13 -15.00 -3.07
N MET A 309 -20.87 -15.35 -3.36
CA MET A 309 -20.09 -14.70 -4.41
C MET A 309 -20.71 -14.86 -5.81
N SER A 310 -20.51 -13.86 -6.67
CA SER A 310 -20.83 -13.97 -8.10
C SER A 310 -19.76 -14.79 -8.84
N ARG A 311 -18.48 -14.59 -8.49
CA ARG A 311 -17.32 -15.30 -9.04
C ARG A 311 -16.13 -15.27 -8.08
N PHE A 312 -15.24 -16.24 -8.20
CA PHE A 312 -13.95 -16.26 -7.53
C PHE A 312 -12.96 -15.30 -8.21
N ALA A 313 -11.87 -14.95 -7.52
CA ALA A 313 -10.72 -14.34 -8.16
C ALA A 313 -10.08 -15.28 -9.19
N ARG A 314 -9.41 -14.71 -10.19
CA ARG A 314 -8.82 -15.48 -11.30
C ARG A 314 -7.80 -16.47 -10.75
N ASN A 315 -7.93 -17.74 -11.17
CA ASN A 315 -7.05 -18.87 -10.80
C ASN A 315 -7.02 -19.23 -9.30
N LEU A 316 -7.90 -18.67 -8.46
CA LEU A 316 -7.94 -18.99 -7.04
C LEU A 316 -8.39 -20.44 -6.81
N LYS A 317 -7.58 -21.23 -6.10
CA LYS A 317 -7.85 -22.63 -5.78
C LYS A 317 -7.39 -23.00 -4.38
N ALA A 318 -7.85 -24.14 -3.87
CA ALA A 318 -7.39 -24.68 -2.61
C ALA A 318 -5.88 -24.91 -2.62
N GLY A 319 -5.19 -24.53 -1.54
CA GLY A 319 -3.74 -24.56 -1.40
C GLY A 319 -3.04 -23.23 -1.67
N ASP A 320 -3.70 -22.28 -2.33
CA ASP A 320 -3.09 -20.97 -2.61
C ASP A 320 -2.88 -20.18 -1.32
N ARG A 321 -1.74 -19.47 -1.25
CA ARG A 321 -1.47 -18.49 -0.20
C ARG A 321 -2.03 -17.14 -0.63
N VAL A 322 -2.75 -16.50 0.27
CA VAL A 322 -3.27 -15.14 0.10
C VAL A 322 -2.74 -14.25 1.20
N ARG A 323 -2.44 -13.00 0.85
CA ARG A 323 -2.16 -11.95 1.81
C ARG A 323 -3.44 -11.21 2.12
N GLN A 324 -3.49 -10.60 3.30
CA GLN A 324 -4.53 -9.67 3.65
C GLN A 324 -4.71 -8.61 2.56
N GLY A 325 -5.96 -8.31 2.19
CA GLY A 325 -6.27 -7.34 1.15
C GLY A 325 -6.24 -7.90 -0.27
N ASP A 326 -5.75 -9.13 -0.48
CA ASP A 326 -5.84 -9.77 -1.79
C ASP A 326 -7.30 -10.01 -2.17
N VAL A 327 -7.66 -9.71 -3.42
CA VAL A 327 -9.00 -10.02 -3.94
C VAL A 327 -9.16 -11.54 -4.07
N ILE A 328 -10.15 -12.09 -3.37
CA ILE A 328 -10.47 -13.53 -3.37
C ILE A 328 -11.77 -13.84 -4.13
N GLY A 329 -12.59 -12.83 -4.40
CA GLY A 329 -13.84 -13.01 -5.11
C GLY A 329 -14.58 -11.69 -5.29
N HIS A 330 -15.82 -11.79 -5.76
CA HIS A 330 -16.66 -10.62 -5.97
C HIS A 330 -18.07 -10.88 -5.44
N VAL A 331 -18.69 -9.85 -4.87
CA VAL A 331 -20.05 -9.89 -4.32
C VAL A 331 -21.03 -10.39 -5.37
N GLY A 332 -22.01 -11.18 -4.93
CA GLY A 332 -23.09 -11.69 -5.76
C GLY A 332 -24.31 -12.00 -4.91
N SER A 333 -25.14 -12.91 -5.41
CA SER A 333 -26.32 -13.40 -4.71
C SER A 333 -26.53 -14.89 -4.97
N SER A 334 -25.43 -15.66 -5.02
CA SER A 334 -25.51 -17.11 -5.25
C SER A 334 -25.92 -17.87 -3.98
N GLY A 335 -26.49 -19.07 -4.13
CA GLY A 335 -27.00 -19.83 -2.98
C GLY A 335 -28.31 -19.27 -2.44
N MET A 336 -28.52 -19.39 -1.13
CA MET A 336 -29.73 -18.92 -0.45
C MET A 336 -29.54 -17.47 -0.02
N SER A 337 -29.83 -16.55 -0.93
CA SER A 337 -29.66 -15.11 -0.74
C SER A 337 -30.89 -14.35 -1.25
N THR A 338 -31.31 -13.30 -0.54
CA THR A 338 -32.43 -12.42 -0.95
C THR A 338 -32.00 -11.27 -1.86
N GLY A 339 -30.70 -11.01 -1.97
CA GLY A 339 -30.16 -9.94 -2.80
C GLY A 339 -28.64 -9.82 -2.67
N PRO A 340 -27.98 -8.96 -3.47
CA PRO A 340 -26.52 -8.89 -3.49
C PRO A 340 -25.90 -8.51 -2.13
N HIS A 341 -25.11 -9.42 -1.55
CA HIS A 341 -24.38 -9.19 -0.31
C HIS A 341 -23.22 -10.18 -0.16
N LEU A 342 -22.27 -9.85 0.71
CA LEU A 342 -21.31 -10.80 1.26
C LEU A 342 -21.84 -11.33 2.59
N HIS A 343 -21.89 -12.64 2.73
CA HIS A 343 -21.98 -13.28 4.05
C HIS A 343 -20.57 -13.65 4.52
N TYR A 344 -20.17 -13.10 5.67
CA TYR A 344 -18.82 -13.22 6.24
C TYR A 344 -18.86 -13.86 7.62
N GLU A 345 -18.10 -14.94 7.80
CA GLU A 345 -17.98 -15.63 9.09
C GLU A 345 -16.54 -15.66 9.56
N ILE A 346 -16.37 -15.63 10.89
CA ILE A 346 -15.14 -16.00 11.58
C ILE A 346 -15.44 -17.24 12.41
N ARG A 347 -14.61 -18.28 12.24
CA ARG A 347 -14.74 -19.55 12.97
C ARG A 347 -13.45 -19.82 13.76
N ILE A 348 -13.61 -20.20 15.03
CA ILE A 348 -12.51 -20.62 15.91
C ILE A 348 -12.82 -22.03 16.39
N ALA A 349 -11.89 -22.96 16.18
CA ALA A 349 -12.10 -24.39 16.47
C ALA A 349 -13.41 -24.95 15.86
N GLY A 350 -13.72 -24.52 14.63
CA GLY A 350 -14.91 -24.94 13.88
C GLY A 350 -16.23 -24.27 14.31
N ARG A 351 -16.24 -23.43 15.35
CA ARG A 351 -17.43 -22.72 15.83
C ARG A 351 -17.46 -21.28 15.33
N ALA A 352 -18.57 -20.85 14.76
CA ALA A 352 -18.79 -19.47 14.37
C ALA A 352 -18.80 -18.54 15.58
N GLN A 353 -18.05 -17.45 15.49
CA GLN A 353 -17.95 -16.40 16.49
C GLN A 353 -18.48 -15.11 15.88
N ASP A 354 -19.07 -14.24 16.71
CA ASP A 354 -19.51 -12.92 16.26
C ASP A 354 -18.31 -12.12 15.75
N PRO A 355 -18.17 -11.86 14.43
CA PRO A 355 -17.00 -11.17 13.91
C PRO A 355 -16.86 -9.74 14.44
N ALA A 356 -17.94 -9.12 14.94
CA ALA A 356 -17.90 -7.80 15.55
C ALA A 356 -17.32 -7.82 16.97
N ARG A 357 -17.39 -8.96 17.67
CA ARG A 357 -17.01 -9.09 19.10
C ARG A 357 -15.92 -10.14 19.36
N ALA A 358 -15.55 -10.94 18.36
CA ALA A 358 -14.58 -12.01 18.49
C ALA A 358 -13.21 -11.44 18.85
N SER A 359 -12.65 -11.90 19.98
CA SER A 359 -11.23 -11.73 20.29
C SER A 359 -10.44 -12.70 19.44
N LEU A 360 -9.95 -12.21 18.30
CA LEU A 360 -9.06 -12.96 17.44
C LEU A 360 -7.68 -13.08 18.10
N PRO A 361 -6.91 -14.16 17.84
CA PRO A 361 -5.56 -14.28 18.36
C PRO A 361 -4.73 -13.08 17.86
N ALA A 362 -4.44 -12.14 18.76
CA ALA A 362 -3.44 -11.12 18.53
C ALA A 362 -2.08 -11.81 18.54
N GLY A 363 -1.10 -11.26 17.80
CA GLY A 363 0.30 -11.67 17.96
C GLY A 363 0.70 -11.57 19.44
N GLU A 364 1.72 -12.31 19.85
CA GLU A 364 2.18 -12.24 21.23
C GLU A 364 2.66 -10.82 21.57
N ARG A 365 2.26 -10.33 22.75
CA ARG A 365 2.78 -9.07 23.30
C ARG A 365 4.31 -9.17 23.37
N LEU A 366 5.02 -8.10 23.01
CA LEU A 366 6.47 -8.01 23.18
C LEU A 366 6.86 -8.29 24.64
N ARG A 367 8.00 -8.97 24.83
CA ARG A 367 8.54 -9.35 26.15
C ARG A 367 10.05 -9.11 26.22
N GLY A 368 10.59 -9.14 27.43
CA GLY A 368 12.03 -9.10 27.67
C GLY A 368 12.71 -7.88 27.06
N SER A 369 13.86 -8.10 26.42
CA SER A 369 14.66 -7.07 25.75
C SER A 369 13.90 -6.37 24.62
N GLU A 370 13.02 -7.08 23.92
CA GLU A 370 12.25 -6.54 22.80
C GLU A 370 11.27 -5.46 23.27
N LEU A 371 10.55 -5.73 24.37
CA LEU A 371 9.66 -4.74 24.98
C LEU A 371 10.43 -3.53 25.53
N ALA A 372 11.62 -3.74 26.07
CA ALA A 372 12.48 -2.67 26.54
C ALA A 372 12.93 -1.75 25.39
N SER A 373 13.44 -2.34 24.31
CA SER A 373 13.83 -1.64 23.07
C SER A 373 12.67 -0.84 22.48
N PHE A 374 11.48 -1.45 22.38
CA PHE A 374 10.26 -0.78 21.95
C PHE A 374 9.93 0.46 22.80
N HIS A 375 9.98 0.32 24.13
CA HIS A 375 9.71 1.42 25.04
C HIS A 375 10.76 2.54 24.96
N ASP A 376 12.04 2.20 24.80
CA ASP A 376 13.11 3.17 24.57
C ASP A 376 12.88 3.96 23.29
N ARG A 377 12.59 3.27 22.18
CA ARG A 377 12.32 3.92 20.90
C ARG A 377 11.08 4.82 20.97
N ARG A 378 10.02 4.38 21.65
CA ARG A 378 8.82 5.20 21.88
C ARG A 378 9.15 6.45 22.68
N ARG A 379 9.91 6.35 23.77
CA ARG A 379 10.30 7.51 24.57
C ARG A 379 11.09 8.50 23.73
N GLU A 380 12.04 8.02 22.93
CA GLU A 380 12.82 8.85 22.03
C GLU A 380 11.94 9.57 21.01
N LEU A 381 11.11 8.84 20.28
CA LEU A 381 10.22 9.41 19.28
C LEU A 381 9.23 10.41 19.90
N THR A 382 8.72 10.13 21.11
CA THR A 382 7.85 11.05 21.86
C THR A 382 8.56 12.38 22.17
N ARG A 383 9.82 12.32 22.64
CA ARG A 383 10.63 13.53 22.90
C ARG A 383 10.85 14.33 21.61
N GLN A 384 11.21 13.65 20.54
CA GLN A 384 11.40 14.25 19.21
C GLN A 384 10.12 14.92 18.68
N MET A 385 8.96 14.25 18.80
CA MET A 385 7.66 14.82 18.42
C MET A 385 7.28 16.06 19.24
N ALA A 386 7.59 16.07 20.54
CA ALA A 386 7.31 17.23 21.41
C ALA A 386 8.13 18.47 21.00
N GLN A 387 9.38 18.29 20.53
CA GLN A 387 10.21 19.38 20.01
C GLN A 387 9.67 20.00 18.71
N ILE A 388 8.93 19.22 17.91
CA ILE A 388 8.24 19.74 16.72
C ILE A 388 7.06 20.61 17.15
N ALA A 389 6.26 20.15 18.12
CA ALA A 389 5.09 20.88 18.61
C ALA A 389 5.41 22.29 19.15
N SER A 390 6.64 22.55 19.62
CA SER A 390 7.11 23.85 20.09
C SER A 390 7.52 24.86 18.98
N GLY A 391 6.99 24.73 17.76
CA GLY A 391 7.12 25.74 16.70
C GLY A 391 7.97 25.34 15.48
N ARG A 392 8.34 24.06 15.33
CA ARG A 392 8.99 23.53 14.12
C ARG A 392 8.01 22.66 13.34
N THR A 393 8.15 22.56 12.02
CA THR A 393 7.31 21.64 11.22
C THR A 393 7.92 20.23 11.16
N GLU A 394 9.24 20.13 11.40
CA GLU A 394 10.03 18.89 11.35
C GLU A 394 11.40 19.08 12.04
N ILE A 395 12.08 17.98 12.37
CA ILE A 395 13.45 17.97 12.92
C ILE A 395 14.29 16.88 12.25
N ALA A 396 15.61 17.11 12.07
CA ALA A 396 16.51 16.09 11.57
C ALA A 396 16.64 14.93 12.59
N LEU A 397 16.63 13.69 12.09
CA LEU A 397 16.93 12.49 12.86
C LEU A 397 18.44 12.23 12.81
N ALA A 398 19.01 11.69 13.89
CA ALA A 398 20.38 11.21 13.86
C ALA A 398 20.55 10.16 12.74
N GLY A 399 21.69 10.20 12.06
CA GLY A 399 22.07 9.16 11.09
C GLY A 399 22.13 7.80 11.79
N ASP A 400 21.75 6.74 11.06
CA ASP A 400 22.03 5.36 11.49
C ASP A 400 23.52 5.05 11.28
#